data_AF-U1YFW4-F1
#
_entry.id   AF-U1YFW4-F1
#
_cell.length_a   1.000
_cell.length_b   1.000
_cell.length_c   1.000
_cell.angle_alpha   90.00
_cell.angle_beta   90.00
_cell.angle_gamma   90.00
#
_symmetry.space_group_name_H-M   'P 1'
#
loop_
_entity.id
_entity.type
_entity.pdbx_description
1 polymer ?
#
loop_
_entity_poly.entity_id
_entity_poly.type
_entity_poly.pdbx_seq_one_letter_code
_entity_poly.pdbx_strand_id
1 'polypeptide(L)'
;MTQNLEIRMLAKVEEIEPIVELEKIIWQTDIPMPADQMVTAAKHGGMVLGAFLDNRLIGFQYSFAGFDGKRTYLCSHMLGTHPDYRYMKIGEKLKWKQREAALTLGYDRITWTYDPLETANGYLNIHKLGAVCSTYIENCYGDMQDSLNRGISSDRFQVDWHIGSQRVVARAEGKRQQYNDVPEGLLFDWERDENGYPVPVAEDIDWDRLEGTTMYLPVPAQFQQMKKQNKSLAIRWRAVTHHAFTYLFERGWIVTDLVRNEKATPVHFYVLHRKGEDYK
;
A
#
# COMPACT_ATOMS: atom_id res chain seq x y z
N MET A 1 -19.45 27.71 8.92
CA MET A 1 -18.27 27.48 9.79
C MET A 1 -17.29 26.64 9.00
N THR A 2 -16.04 27.05 8.88
CA THR A 2 -15.00 26.30 8.17
C THR A 2 -14.59 25.11 9.04
N GLN A 3 -14.81 23.89 8.54
CA GLN A 3 -14.34 22.66 9.16
C GLN A 3 -12.82 22.72 9.41
N ASN A 4 -12.38 22.48 10.64
CA ASN A 4 -10.96 22.50 10.99
C ASN A 4 -10.41 21.06 11.10
N LEU A 5 -9.54 20.68 10.16
CA LEU A 5 -8.84 19.40 10.18
C LEU A 5 -7.44 19.56 10.79
N GLU A 6 -7.21 18.92 11.93
CA GLU A 6 -5.93 18.88 12.62
C GLU A 6 -5.35 17.46 12.58
N ILE A 7 -4.02 17.34 12.38
CA ILE A 7 -3.31 16.07 12.55
C ILE A 7 -2.15 16.29 13.51
N ARG A 8 -2.13 15.52 14.60
CA ARG A 8 -1.14 15.66 15.68
C ARG A 8 -0.70 14.31 16.24
N MET A 9 0.47 14.31 16.88
CA MET A 9 0.94 13.16 17.65
C MET A 9 0.12 12.98 18.93
N LEU A 10 -0.11 11.73 19.29
CA LEU A 10 -0.76 11.30 20.52
C LEU A 10 0.28 10.57 21.37
N ALA A 11 0.35 10.90 22.66
CA ALA A 11 1.37 10.33 23.55
C ALA A 11 0.79 9.74 24.82
N LYS A 12 -0.39 10.20 25.25
CA LYS A 12 -1.03 9.73 26.48
C LYS A 12 -2.12 8.70 26.19
N VAL A 13 -2.40 7.86 27.18
CA VAL A 13 -3.40 6.78 27.06
C VAL A 13 -4.76 7.37 26.73
N GLU A 14 -5.15 8.47 27.38
CA GLU A 14 -6.47 9.10 27.21
C GLU A 14 -6.66 9.67 25.80
N GLU A 15 -5.57 9.98 25.10
CA GLU A 15 -5.61 10.45 23.72
C GLU A 15 -5.71 9.29 22.72
N ILE A 16 -5.15 8.13 23.07
CA ILE A 16 -5.04 6.95 22.21
C ILE A 16 -6.24 6.02 22.40
N GLU A 17 -6.86 5.97 23.57
CA GLU A 17 -8.03 5.14 23.86
C GLU A 17 -9.19 5.32 22.85
N PRO A 18 -9.52 6.53 22.36
CA PRO A 18 -10.52 6.70 21.31
C PRO A 18 -10.18 6.01 19.97
N ILE A 19 -8.90 5.69 19.71
CA ILE A 19 -8.51 4.90 18.53
C ILE A 19 -9.10 3.50 18.61
N VAL A 20 -9.13 2.89 19.80
CA VAL A 20 -9.63 1.52 20.00
C VAL A 20 -11.08 1.39 19.52
N GLU A 21 -11.93 2.37 19.83
CA GLU A 21 -13.31 2.39 19.34
C GLU A 21 -13.39 2.68 17.83
N LEU A 22 -12.51 3.55 17.33
CA LEU A 22 -12.43 3.83 15.90
C LEU A 22 -11.98 2.60 15.08
N GLU A 23 -11.11 1.75 15.61
CA GLU A 23 -10.71 0.48 14.98
C GLU A 23 -11.89 -0.46 14.77
N LYS A 24 -12.75 -0.61 15.78
CA LYS A 24 -13.97 -1.42 15.70
C LYS A 24 -14.87 -0.94 14.56
N ILE A 25 -15.02 0.38 14.40
CA ILE A 25 -15.80 0.98 13.32
C ILE A 25 -15.17 0.72 11.95
N ILE A 26 -13.84 0.86 11.84
CA ILE A 26 -13.14 0.79 10.56
C ILE A 26 -13.05 -0.65 10.04
N TRP A 27 -12.69 -1.60 10.91
CA TRP A 27 -12.41 -2.98 10.51
C TRP A 27 -13.49 -3.98 10.91
N GLN A 28 -14.54 -3.55 11.63
CA GLN A 28 -15.60 -4.43 12.11
C GLN A 28 -15.03 -5.60 12.92
N THR A 29 -14.06 -5.30 13.79
CA THR A 29 -13.36 -6.26 14.64
C THR A 29 -13.79 -6.10 16.09
N ASP A 30 -13.90 -7.21 16.82
CA ASP A 30 -14.12 -7.23 18.27
C ASP A 30 -12.79 -7.25 19.07
N ILE A 31 -11.67 -7.37 18.37
CA ILE A 31 -10.32 -7.49 18.95
C ILE A 31 -9.44 -6.35 18.40
N PRO A 32 -9.66 -5.10 18.83
CA PRO A 32 -8.82 -3.96 18.45
C PRO A 32 -7.44 -4.02 19.13
N MET A 33 -6.49 -3.24 18.64
CA MET A 33 -5.18 -3.09 19.26
C MET A 33 -5.31 -2.45 20.65
N PRO A 34 -4.71 -3.02 21.71
CA PRO A 34 -4.73 -2.41 23.02
C PRO A 34 -4.03 -1.04 23.06
N ALA A 35 -4.66 -0.06 23.71
CA ALA A 35 -4.14 1.31 23.79
C ALA A 35 -2.79 1.39 24.53
N ASP A 36 -2.61 0.59 25.58
CA ASP A 36 -1.37 0.48 26.35
C ASP A 36 -0.20 -0.02 25.50
N GLN A 37 -0.45 -0.93 24.55
CA GLN A 37 0.54 -1.39 23.59
C GLN A 37 0.96 -0.27 22.63
N MET A 38 -0.01 0.49 22.09
CA MET A 38 0.28 1.65 21.23
C MET A 38 1.09 2.72 21.97
N VAL A 39 0.73 3.02 23.22
CA VAL A 39 1.46 3.95 24.09
C VAL A 39 2.88 3.47 24.35
N THR A 40 3.05 2.18 24.67
CA THR A 40 4.36 1.59 24.95
C THR A 40 5.25 1.67 23.72
N ALA A 41 4.74 1.33 22.53
CA ALA A 41 5.48 1.48 21.29
C ALA A 41 5.85 2.95 20.99
N ALA A 42 4.93 3.89 21.19
CA ALA A 42 5.19 5.32 21.00
C ALA A 42 6.31 5.86 21.92
N LYS A 43 6.42 5.33 23.15
CA LYS A 43 7.50 5.68 24.10
C LYS A 43 8.88 5.15 23.67
N HIS A 44 8.93 4.13 22.83
CA HIS A 44 10.16 3.42 22.44
C HIS A 44 10.49 3.59 20.96
N GLY A 45 10.25 4.78 20.42
CA GLY A 45 10.60 5.14 19.04
C GLY A 45 9.50 4.88 18.01
N GLY A 46 8.34 4.38 18.42
CA GLY A 46 7.12 4.39 17.60
C GLY A 46 6.45 5.77 17.57
N MET A 47 5.30 5.84 16.93
CA MET A 47 4.43 7.02 16.96
C MET A 47 2.97 6.65 16.73
N VAL A 48 2.09 7.46 17.31
CA VAL A 48 0.66 7.45 17.03
C VAL A 48 0.26 8.85 16.58
N LEU A 49 -0.44 8.94 15.45
CA LEU A 49 -1.03 10.18 14.95
C LEU A 49 -2.55 10.06 14.97
N GLY A 50 -3.23 11.12 15.40
CA GLY A 50 -4.68 11.26 15.27
C GLY A 50 -5.03 12.38 14.29
N ALA A 51 -6.04 12.14 13.45
CA ALA A 51 -6.66 13.14 12.60
C ALA A 51 -8.01 13.54 13.20
N PHE A 52 -8.17 14.83 13.52
CA PHE A 52 -9.33 15.40 14.19
C PHE A 52 -10.04 16.38 13.28
N LEU A 53 -11.36 16.25 13.16
CA LEU A 53 -12.22 17.23 12.52
C LEU A 53 -13.14 17.82 13.57
N ASP A 54 -13.00 19.11 13.85
CA ASP A 54 -13.75 19.81 14.89
C ASP A 54 -13.73 19.04 16.23
N ASN A 55 -12.53 18.61 16.64
CA ASN A 55 -12.22 17.78 17.82
C ASN A 55 -12.69 16.32 17.78
N ARG A 56 -13.38 15.86 16.74
CA ARG A 56 -13.73 14.43 16.57
C ARG A 56 -12.57 13.68 15.91
N LEU A 57 -12.11 12.60 16.53
CA LEU A 57 -11.15 11.68 15.92
C LEU A 57 -11.80 10.96 14.72
N ILE A 58 -11.27 11.17 13.51
CA ILE A 58 -11.81 10.61 12.26
C ILE A 58 -10.78 9.76 11.49
N GLY A 59 -9.56 9.64 11.99
CA GLY A 59 -8.54 8.78 11.44
C GLY A 59 -7.32 8.72 12.34
N PHE A 60 -6.49 7.72 12.13
CA PHE A 60 -5.28 7.55 12.91
C PHE A 60 -4.21 6.79 12.11
N GLN A 61 -2.97 6.91 12.58
CA GLN A 61 -1.84 6.15 12.08
C GLN A 61 -1.04 5.65 13.28
N TYR A 62 -0.70 4.37 13.30
CA TYR A 62 0.15 3.77 14.34
C TYR A 62 1.38 3.10 13.73
N SER A 63 2.53 3.40 14.33
CA SER A 63 3.85 2.94 13.96
C SER A 63 4.67 2.52 15.16
N PHE A 64 5.56 1.55 14.96
CA PHE A 64 6.53 1.10 15.97
C PHE A 64 7.94 1.04 15.38
N ALA A 65 8.96 1.13 16.23
CA ALA A 65 10.36 1.03 15.81
C ALA A 65 10.72 -0.41 15.42
N GLY A 66 11.36 -0.59 14.28
CA GLY A 66 11.95 -1.84 13.81
C GLY A 66 13.48 -1.74 13.76
N PHE A 67 14.15 -2.89 13.81
CA PHE A 67 15.59 -3.01 13.67
C PHE A 67 15.93 -4.28 12.89
N ASP A 68 16.73 -4.15 11.83
CA ASP A 68 17.07 -5.26 10.93
C ASP A 68 18.46 -5.85 11.21
N GLY A 69 19.01 -5.58 12.40
CA GLY A 69 20.37 -5.96 12.77
C GLY A 69 21.43 -4.93 12.33
N LYS A 70 21.07 -3.94 11.51
CA LYS A 70 22.01 -2.92 11.00
C LYS A 70 21.50 -1.50 11.22
N ARG A 71 20.23 -1.24 10.93
CA ARG A 71 19.63 0.10 11.01
C ARG A 71 18.26 0.04 11.66
N THR A 72 17.94 1.09 12.39
CA THR A 72 16.57 1.33 12.88
C THR A 72 15.72 1.87 11.74
N TYR A 73 14.44 1.52 11.74
CA TYR A 73 13.46 2.00 10.77
C TYR A 73 12.08 2.06 11.43
N LEU A 74 11.12 2.72 10.80
CA LEU A 74 9.76 2.78 11.34
C LEU A 74 8.84 1.78 10.61
N CYS A 75 8.23 0.86 11.34
CA CYS A 75 7.16 0.01 10.83
C CYS A 75 5.84 0.79 10.86
N SER A 76 5.20 0.99 9.71
CA SER A 76 3.85 1.57 9.62
C SER A 76 2.80 0.47 9.70
N HIS A 77 2.32 0.19 10.90
CA HIS A 77 1.44 -0.96 11.14
C HIS A 77 -0.01 -0.72 10.73
N MET A 78 -0.59 0.40 11.18
CA MET A 78 -2.01 0.68 11.00
C MET A 78 -2.23 2.08 10.44
N LEU A 79 -3.17 2.19 9.51
CA LEU A 79 -3.68 3.45 8.97
C LEU A 79 -5.18 3.32 8.83
N GLY A 80 -5.92 4.05 9.67
CA GLY A 80 -7.36 4.01 9.73
C GLY A 80 -7.99 5.34 9.34
N THR A 81 -9.10 5.31 8.62
CA THR A 81 -9.97 6.47 8.39
C THR A 81 -11.41 6.06 8.56
N HIS A 82 -12.15 6.82 9.37
CA HIS A 82 -13.57 6.61 9.61
C HIS A 82 -14.34 6.58 8.26
N PRO A 83 -15.24 5.60 8.04
CA PRO A 83 -15.90 5.37 6.75
C PRO A 83 -16.56 6.62 6.14
N ASP A 84 -17.25 7.42 6.95
CA ASP A 84 -17.95 8.64 6.52
C ASP A 84 -17.03 9.73 5.97
N TYR A 85 -15.72 9.64 6.20
CA TYR A 85 -14.75 10.68 5.85
C TYR A 85 -13.74 10.23 4.78
N ARG A 86 -13.96 9.09 4.13
CA ARG A 86 -13.04 8.53 3.11
C ARG A 86 -12.71 9.50 1.96
N TYR A 87 -13.63 10.39 1.61
CA TYR A 87 -13.45 11.37 0.53
C TYR A 87 -12.50 12.53 0.89
N MET A 88 -12.12 12.69 2.17
CA MET A 88 -11.27 13.79 2.64
C MET A 88 -9.77 13.51 2.52
N LYS A 89 -9.37 12.37 1.95
CA LYS A 89 -7.97 11.94 1.78
C LYS A 89 -7.18 11.92 3.09
N ILE A 90 -7.82 11.56 4.20
CA ILE A 90 -7.22 11.57 5.54
C ILE A 90 -6.02 10.64 5.62
N GLY A 91 -6.10 9.44 5.04
CA GLY A 91 -4.97 8.51 4.97
C GLY A 91 -3.72 9.10 4.31
N GLU A 92 -3.87 9.85 3.21
CA GLU A 92 -2.76 10.53 2.55
C GLU A 92 -2.16 11.63 3.45
N LYS A 93 -3.02 12.45 4.08
CA LYS A 93 -2.58 13.51 5.00
C LYS A 93 -1.85 12.95 6.23
N LEU A 94 -2.36 11.85 6.81
CA LEU A 94 -1.73 11.14 7.92
C LEU A 94 -0.35 10.61 7.54
N LYS A 95 -0.20 10.01 6.36
CA LYS A 95 1.09 9.53 5.86
C LYS A 95 2.11 10.66 5.68
N TRP A 96 1.70 11.81 5.13
CA TRP A 96 2.60 12.95 5.03
C TRP A 96 2.99 13.52 6.40
N LYS A 97 2.07 13.55 7.37
CA LYS A 97 2.41 13.93 8.75
C LYS A 97 3.33 12.90 9.43
N GLN A 98 3.13 11.61 9.16
CA GLN A 98 4.02 10.53 9.60
C GLN A 98 5.44 10.75 9.08
N ARG A 99 5.60 11.10 7.80
CA ARG A 99 6.91 11.44 7.23
C ARG A 99 7.56 12.62 7.96
N GLU A 100 6.83 13.70 8.18
CA GLU A 100 7.34 14.90 8.88
C GLU A 100 7.84 14.54 10.30
N ALA A 101 7.02 13.80 11.06
CA ALA A 101 7.37 13.36 12.41
C ALA A 101 8.55 12.38 12.39
N ALA A 102 8.57 11.42 11.46
CA ALA A 102 9.63 10.42 11.36
C ALA A 102 10.99 11.04 11.03
N LEU A 103 11.04 11.99 10.08
CA LEU A 103 12.26 12.76 9.79
C LEU A 103 12.75 13.54 11.02
N THR A 104 11.84 14.13 11.78
CA THR A 104 12.17 14.86 13.02
C THR A 104 12.78 13.94 14.09
N LEU A 105 12.32 12.69 14.16
CA LEU A 105 12.84 11.66 15.06
C LEU A 105 14.13 10.98 14.54
N GLY A 106 14.61 11.35 13.35
CA GLY A 106 15.84 10.81 12.77
C GLY A 106 15.68 9.52 11.96
N TYR A 107 14.45 9.11 11.64
CA TYR A 107 14.23 8.00 10.70
C TYR A 107 14.43 8.46 9.25
N ASP A 108 15.04 7.59 8.44
CA ASP A 108 15.20 7.77 6.99
C ASP A 108 14.32 6.81 6.16
N ARG A 109 13.83 5.74 6.80
CA ARG A 109 13.01 4.68 6.19
C ARG A 109 11.76 4.36 7.01
N ILE A 110 10.63 4.28 6.32
CA ILE A 110 9.38 3.70 6.84
C ILE A 110 9.01 2.49 5.96
N THR A 111 8.62 1.38 6.55
CA THR A 111 8.19 0.16 5.82
C THR A 111 6.83 -0.32 6.29
N TRP A 112 6.09 -0.97 5.39
CA TRP A 112 4.84 -1.66 5.71
C TRP A 112 4.49 -2.68 4.62
N THR A 113 3.51 -3.52 4.92
CA THR A 113 2.98 -4.48 3.96
C THR A 113 1.63 -4.04 3.41
N TYR A 114 1.33 -4.40 2.16
CA TYR A 114 -0.02 -4.34 1.61
C TYR A 114 -0.21 -5.40 0.53
N ASP A 115 -1.46 -5.73 0.24
CA ASP A 115 -1.80 -6.69 -0.81
C ASP A 115 -1.61 -6.03 -2.21
N PRO A 116 -0.74 -6.55 -3.09
CA PRO A 116 -0.48 -5.93 -4.38
C PRO A 116 -1.73 -5.81 -5.27
N LEU A 117 -2.74 -6.66 -5.10
CA LEU A 117 -3.98 -6.62 -5.87
C LEU A 117 -5.00 -5.61 -5.30
N GLU A 118 -4.75 -5.06 -4.10
CA GLU A 118 -5.52 -3.94 -3.55
C GLU A 118 -4.99 -2.61 -4.11
N THR A 119 -5.30 -2.33 -5.37
CA THR A 119 -4.73 -1.21 -6.15
C THR A 119 -5.04 0.18 -5.58
N ALA A 120 -6.07 0.33 -4.74
CA ALA A 120 -6.29 1.55 -3.97
C ALA A 120 -5.10 1.86 -3.05
N ASN A 121 -4.56 0.82 -2.39
CA ASN A 121 -3.36 0.92 -1.56
C ASN A 121 -2.12 1.10 -2.44
N GLY A 122 -2.00 0.40 -3.57
CA GLY A 122 -0.90 0.60 -4.51
C GLY A 122 -0.81 2.05 -5.00
N TYR A 123 -1.94 2.68 -5.31
CA TYR A 123 -1.98 4.08 -5.74
C TYR A 123 -1.57 5.05 -4.62
N LEU A 124 -2.02 4.81 -3.38
CA LEU A 124 -1.57 5.63 -2.26
C LEU A 124 -0.07 5.41 -2.00
N ASN A 125 0.33 4.16 -1.76
CA ASN A 125 1.66 3.80 -1.28
C ASN A 125 2.75 4.10 -2.32
N ILE A 126 2.52 3.70 -3.56
CA ILE A 126 3.54 3.80 -4.61
C ILE A 126 3.40 5.12 -5.36
N HIS A 127 2.23 5.37 -5.98
CA HIS A 127 2.04 6.54 -6.86
C HIS A 127 2.00 7.87 -6.10
N LYS A 128 1.23 7.98 -5.01
CA LYS A 128 1.08 9.23 -4.26
C LYS A 128 2.27 9.51 -3.36
N LEU A 129 2.69 8.54 -2.56
CA LEU A 129 3.73 8.72 -1.54
C LEU A 129 5.15 8.51 -2.08
N GLY A 130 5.30 7.77 -3.18
CA GLY A 130 6.61 7.49 -3.77
C GLY A 130 7.37 6.36 -3.10
N ALA A 131 6.71 5.50 -2.32
CA ALA A 131 7.34 4.26 -1.85
C ALA A 131 7.66 3.35 -3.04
N VAL A 132 8.64 2.48 -2.86
CA VAL A 132 9.08 1.49 -3.85
C VAL A 132 8.95 0.10 -3.27
N CYS A 133 8.90 -0.93 -4.13
CA CYS A 133 8.79 -2.31 -3.68
C CYS A 133 9.63 -3.25 -4.54
N SER A 134 10.54 -3.99 -3.91
CA SER A 134 11.24 -5.13 -4.52
C SER A 134 11.15 -6.39 -3.65
N THR A 135 10.16 -6.46 -2.76
CA THR A 135 10.02 -7.54 -1.78
C THR A 135 8.61 -8.10 -1.84
N TYR A 136 8.51 -9.36 -2.24
CA TYR A 136 7.28 -10.15 -2.24
C TYR A 136 7.31 -11.13 -1.07
N ILE A 137 6.27 -11.13 -0.25
CA ILE A 137 6.10 -12.08 0.85
C ILE A 137 4.91 -12.96 0.50
N GLU A 138 5.19 -14.21 0.15
CA GLU A 138 4.16 -15.22 -0.05
C GLU A 138 3.45 -15.54 1.28
N ASN A 139 2.12 -15.64 1.23
CA ASN A 139 1.27 -16.08 2.33
C ASN A 139 1.62 -15.46 3.70
N CYS A 140 1.84 -14.13 3.71
CA CYS A 140 2.36 -13.37 4.85
C CYS A 140 1.62 -13.58 6.18
N TYR A 141 0.32 -13.90 6.12
CA TYR A 141 -0.55 -14.10 7.29
C TYR A 141 -1.06 -15.54 7.42
N GLY A 142 -0.58 -16.46 6.59
CA GLY A 142 -1.10 -17.83 6.54
C GLY A 142 -2.55 -17.92 6.04
N ASP A 143 -3.19 -19.03 6.37
CA ASP A 143 -4.56 -19.32 5.94
C ASP A 143 -5.58 -18.41 6.61
N MET A 144 -6.11 -17.45 5.84
CA MET A 144 -7.19 -16.58 6.28
C MET A 144 -8.52 -17.35 6.32
N GLN A 145 -9.20 -17.30 7.46
CA GLN A 145 -10.42 -18.08 7.71
C GLN A 145 -11.70 -17.39 7.23
N ASP A 146 -11.66 -16.08 6.98
CA ASP A 146 -12.82 -15.30 6.54
C ASP A 146 -13.31 -15.73 5.15
N SER A 147 -14.63 -15.62 4.92
CA SER A 147 -15.28 -16.15 3.72
C SER A 147 -14.75 -15.53 2.42
N LEU A 148 -14.28 -14.27 2.48
CA LEU A 148 -13.82 -13.51 1.33
C LEU A 148 -12.40 -13.90 0.90
N ASN A 149 -11.52 -14.18 1.86
CA ASN A 149 -10.12 -14.48 1.58
C ASN A 149 -9.77 -15.97 1.64
N ARG A 150 -10.63 -16.84 2.19
CA ARG A 150 -10.39 -18.29 2.27
C ARG A 150 -9.95 -18.86 0.92
N GLY A 151 -8.79 -19.50 0.86
CA GLY A 151 -8.27 -20.11 -0.37
C GLY A 151 -7.61 -19.15 -1.36
N ILE A 152 -7.42 -17.87 -0.99
CA ILE A 152 -6.55 -16.92 -1.69
C ILE A 152 -5.35 -16.65 -0.78
N SER A 153 -4.13 -16.87 -1.30
CA SER A 153 -2.91 -16.65 -0.52
C SER A 153 -2.81 -15.20 -0.04
N SER A 154 -2.34 -15.02 1.20
CA SER A 154 -2.24 -13.72 1.87
C SER A 154 -1.01 -12.91 1.45
N ASP A 155 -0.60 -13.00 0.18
CA ASP A 155 0.66 -12.41 -0.26
C ASP A 155 0.68 -10.89 -0.09
N ARG A 156 1.87 -10.37 0.20
CA ARG A 156 2.11 -8.96 0.46
C ARG A 156 3.31 -8.45 -0.29
N PHE A 157 3.18 -7.22 -0.79
CA PHE A 157 4.33 -6.36 -0.98
C PHE A 157 4.78 -5.84 0.37
N GLN A 158 6.07 -5.94 0.67
CA GLN A 158 6.70 -5.12 1.69
C GLN A 158 7.36 -3.93 0.99
N VAL A 159 6.82 -2.73 1.23
CA VAL A 159 7.32 -1.51 0.60
C VAL A 159 8.35 -0.81 1.47
N ASP A 160 9.27 -0.12 0.81
CA ASP A 160 10.22 0.77 1.45
C ASP A 160 9.91 2.21 1.03
N TRP A 161 9.68 3.06 2.04
CA TRP A 161 9.48 4.48 1.87
C TRP A 161 10.68 5.23 2.42
N HIS A 162 11.63 5.52 1.54
CA HIS A 162 12.82 6.32 1.82
C HIS A 162 12.42 7.79 1.91
N ILE A 163 11.99 8.20 3.11
CA ILE A 163 11.26 9.45 3.35
C ILE A 163 12.07 10.71 3.06
N GLY A 164 13.41 10.63 3.10
CA GLY A 164 14.31 11.73 2.72
C GLY A 164 14.70 11.76 1.24
N SER A 165 14.36 10.74 0.44
CA SER A 165 14.83 10.63 -0.95
C SER A 165 14.27 11.74 -1.85
N GLN A 166 15.01 12.09 -2.90
CA GLN A 166 14.59 13.08 -3.91
C GLN A 166 13.21 12.73 -4.51
N ARG A 167 12.96 11.44 -4.75
CA ARG A 167 11.66 10.93 -5.22
C ARG A 167 10.53 11.34 -4.28
N VAL A 168 10.67 11.06 -2.99
CA VAL A 168 9.60 11.33 -2.01
C VAL A 168 9.44 12.84 -1.77
N VAL A 169 10.53 13.61 -1.77
CA VAL A 169 10.48 15.07 -1.72
C VAL A 169 9.68 15.63 -2.91
N ALA A 170 9.97 15.17 -4.13
CA ALA A 170 9.22 15.58 -5.32
C ALA A 170 7.73 15.21 -5.22
N ARG A 171 7.38 14.02 -4.69
CA ARG A 171 6.00 13.60 -4.48
C ARG A 171 5.26 14.48 -3.46
N ALA A 172 5.95 14.91 -2.40
CA ALA A 172 5.41 15.84 -1.40
C ALA A 172 5.10 17.22 -2.01
N GLU A 173 5.90 17.67 -2.98
CA GLU A 173 5.67 18.89 -3.77
C GLU A 173 4.59 18.70 -4.87
N GLY A 174 3.97 17.53 -4.95
CA GLY A 174 2.95 17.21 -5.94
C GLY A 174 3.49 16.83 -7.32
N LYS A 175 4.82 16.76 -7.49
CA LYS A 175 5.45 16.36 -8.76
C LYS A 175 5.36 14.84 -8.92
N ARG A 176 4.79 14.42 -10.06
CA ARG A 176 4.56 13.01 -10.38
C ARG A 176 4.89 12.78 -11.84
N GLN A 177 5.47 11.62 -12.15
CA GLN A 177 5.66 11.21 -13.53
C GLN A 177 4.29 11.00 -14.18
N GLN A 178 4.15 11.47 -15.41
CA GLN A 178 2.97 11.21 -16.23
C GLN A 178 3.22 9.96 -17.06
N TYR A 179 2.18 9.14 -17.19
CA TYR A 179 2.19 7.92 -17.99
C TYR A 179 0.99 7.95 -18.93
N ASN A 180 1.09 7.23 -20.04
CA ASN A 180 -0.05 6.99 -20.91
C ASN A 180 -1.07 6.08 -20.22
N ASP A 181 -2.37 6.25 -20.53
CA ASP A 181 -3.44 5.48 -19.92
C ASP A 181 -3.30 3.96 -20.18
N VAL A 182 -2.86 3.60 -21.38
CA VAL A 182 -2.49 2.25 -21.77
C VAL A 182 -1.03 2.28 -22.19
N PRO A 183 -0.11 1.77 -21.35
CA PRO A 183 1.30 1.77 -21.69
C PRO A 183 1.63 0.67 -22.71
N GLU A 184 2.58 0.96 -23.60
CA GLU A 184 3.24 -0.07 -24.40
C GLU A 184 4.22 -0.86 -23.51
N GLY A 185 4.50 -2.13 -23.85
CA GLY A 185 5.41 -2.98 -23.08
C GLY A 185 4.76 -3.61 -21.84
N LEU A 186 3.54 -4.14 -22.00
CA LEU A 186 2.93 -5.00 -20.99
C LEU A 186 3.75 -6.27 -20.83
N LEU A 187 3.91 -6.73 -19.59
CA LEU A 187 4.58 -8.01 -19.31
C LEU A 187 3.79 -9.20 -19.88
N PHE A 188 2.47 -9.11 -19.81
CA PHE A 188 1.54 -10.08 -20.37
C PHE A 188 0.22 -9.38 -20.70
N ASP A 189 -0.51 -9.96 -21.66
CA ASP A 189 -1.79 -9.43 -22.11
C ASP A 189 -2.94 -9.86 -21.20
N TRP A 190 -4.10 -9.27 -21.43
CA TRP A 190 -5.34 -9.62 -20.75
C TRP A 190 -6.52 -9.42 -21.68
N GLU A 191 -7.56 -10.21 -21.45
CA GLU A 191 -8.81 -10.18 -22.23
C GLU A 191 -10.00 -9.91 -21.31
N ARG A 192 -11.17 -9.61 -21.90
CA ARG A 192 -12.42 -9.56 -21.16
C ARG A 192 -13.18 -10.86 -21.34
N ASP A 193 -13.65 -11.44 -20.24
CA ASP A 193 -14.62 -12.53 -20.32
C ASP A 193 -16.01 -12.01 -20.74
N GLU A 194 -16.96 -12.93 -20.91
CA GLU A 194 -18.36 -12.65 -21.24
C GLU A 194 -19.07 -11.70 -20.25
N ASN A 195 -18.57 -11.63 -19.02
CA ASN A 195 -19.09 -10.77 -17.94
C ASN A 195 -18.31 -9.44 -17.83
N GLY A 196 -17.35 -9.20 -18.72
CA GLY A 196 -16.53 -8.00 -18.77
C GLY A 196 -15.36 -7.96 -17.78
N TYR A 197 -15.09 -9.05 -17.06
CA TYR A 197 -13.96 -9.16 -16.13
C TYR A 197 -12.63 -9.32 -16.87
N PRO A 198 -11.54 -8.74 -16.35
CA PRO A 198 -10.22 -8.94 -16.93
C PRO A 198 -9.71 -10.35 -16.59
N VAL A 199 -9.31 -11.09 -17.62
CA VAL A 199 -8.68 -12.41 -17.51
C VAL A 199 -7.22 -12.29 -17.96
N PRO A 200 -6.24 -12.72 -17.15
CA PRO A 200 -4.83 -12.62 -17.53
C PRO A 200 -4.49 -13.69 -18.58
N VAL A 201 -3.91 -13.25 -19.70
CA VAL A 201 -3.34 -14.11 -20.76
C VAL A 201 -1.84 -14.20 -20.51
N ALA A 202 -1.47 -15.02 -19.52
CA ALA A 202 -0.13 -15.09 -18.95
C ALA A 202 0.49 -16.50 -18.99
N GLU A 203 -0.06 -17.37 -19.84
CA GLU A 203 0.42 -18.76 -19.98
C GLU A 203 1.78 -18.82 -20.68
N ASP A 204 2.08 -17.85 -21.55
CA ASP A 204 3.33 -17.74 -22.31
C ASP A 204 4.01 -16.37 -22.10
N ILE A 205 4.31 -15.99 -20.85
CA ILE A 205 5.14 -14.80 -20.62
C ILE A 205 6.51 -15.04 -21.26
N ASP A 206 6.84 -14.25 -22.27
CA ASP A 206 8.17 -14.26 -22.90
C ASP A 206 9.16 -13.54 -21.97
N TRP A 207 9.74 -14.32 -21.04
CA TRP A 207 10.73 -13.84 -20.10
C TRP A 207 12.09 -13.51 -20.74
N ASP A 208 12.33 -13.96 -21.98
CA ASP A 208 13.56 -13.65 -22.71
C ASP A 208 13.50 -12.23 -23.32
N ARG A 209 12.29 -11.73 -23.57
CA ARG A 209 12.00 -10.35 -24.00
C ARG A 209 12.13 -9.27 -22.93
N LEU A 210 12.74 -9.55 -21.77
CA LEU A 210 13.00 -8.55 -20.72
C LEU A 210 14.11 -7.53 -21.09
N GLU A 211 14.18 -7.16 -22.36
CA GLU A 211 15.03 -6.13 -22.95
C GLU A 211 14.35 -4.76 -22.79
N GLY A 212 14.61 -4.09 -21.66
CA GLY A 212 14.04 -2.77 -21.41
C GLY A 212 14.39 -2.21 -20.04
N THR A 213 14.19 -0.91 -19.87
CA THR A 213 14.37 -0.21 -18.58
C THR A 213 13.08 -0.10 -17.78
N THR A 214 11.93 -0.24 -18.44
CA THR A 214 10.59 -0.04 -17.86
C THR A 214 9.66 -1.15 -18.32
N MET A 215 8.83 -1.66 -17.42
CA MET A 215 7.78 -2.63 -17.71
C MET A 215 6.49 -2.30 -17.00
N TYR A 216 5.39 -2.79 -17.57
CA TYR A 216 4.06 -2.58 -17.04
C TYR A 216 3.40 -3.93 -16.76
N LEU A 217 3.04 -4.15 -15.49
CA LEU A 217 2.36 -5.37 -15.08
C LEU A 217 0.88 -5.05 -14.85
N PRO A 218 -0.06 -5.63 -15.63
CA PRO A 218 -1.48 -5.39 -15.44
C PRO A 218 -2.01 -6.09 -14.18
N VAL A 219 -2.90 -5.42 -13.46
CA VAL A 219 -3.61 -5.95 -12.28
C VAL A 219 -5.08 -5.51 -12.32
N PRO A 220 -6.03 -6.30 -11.80
CA PRO A 220 -7.44 -5.95 -11.80
C PRO A 220 -7.71 -4.67 -11.00
N ALA A 221 -8.49 -3.75 -11.56
CA ALA A 221 -8.85 -2.50 -10.90
C ALA A 221 -9.77 -2.74 -9.68
N GLN A 222 -10.62 -3.77 -9.72
CA GLN A 222 -11.65 -4.06 -8.72
C GLN A 222 -11.51 -5.45 -8.10
N PHE A 223 -10.34 -5.76 -7.54
CA PHE A 223 -10.04 -7.08 -6.97
C PHE A 223 -11.03 -7.53 -5.87
N GLN A 224 -11.47 -6.61 -5.00
CA GLN A 224 -12.47 -6.91 -3.96
C GLN A 224 -13.82 -7.37 -4.54
N GLN A 225 -14.28 -6.76 -5.63
CA GLN A 225 -15.50 -7.20 -6.31
C GLN A 225 -15.28 -8.57 -6.95
N MET A 226 -14.12 -8.78 -7.57
CA MET A 226 -13.74 -10.06 -8.17
C MET A 226 -13.73 -11.19 -7.14
N LYS A 227 -13.16 -10.99 -5.93
CA LYS A 227 -13.19 -11.99 -4.85
C LYS A 227 -14.62 -12.43 -4.49
N LYS A 228 -15.58 -11.51 -4.54
CA LYS A 228 -17.00 -11.78 -4.23
C LYS A 228 -17.74 -12.48 -5.36
N GLN A 229 -17.48 -12.08 -6.61
CA GLN A 229 -18.30 -12.47 -7.77
C GLN A 229 -17.66 -13.58 -8.61
N ASN A 230 -16.33 -13.68 -8.65
CA ASN A 230 -15.58 -14.67 -9.42
C ASN A 230 -14.28 -15.06 -8.69
N LYS A 231 -14.41 -15.93 -7.68
CA LYS A 231 -13.31 -16.33 -6.81
C LYS A 231 -12.20 -17.11 -7.53
N SER A 232 -12.56 -17.96 -8.49
CA SER A 232 -11.57 -18.71 -9.29
C SER A 232 -10.70 -17.75 -10.12
N LEU A 233 -11.29 -16.71 -10.69
CA LEU A 233 -10.53 -15.66 -11.38
C LEU A 233 -9.63 -14.87 -10.43
N ALA A 234 -10.09 -14.57 -9.20
CA ALA A 234 -9.25 -13.93 -8.18
C ALA A 234 -8.02 -14.79 -7.81
N ILE A 235 -8.20 -16.11 -7.70
CA ILE A 235 -7.11 -17.07 -7.48
C ILE A 235 -6.15 -17.09 -8.67
N ARG A 236 -6.66 -17.08 -9.91
CA ARG A 236 -5.84 -17.02 -11.13
C ARG A 236 -4.98 -15.75 -11.16
N TRP A 237 -5.56 -14.58 -10.88
CA TRP A 237 -4.81 -13.32 -10.78
C TRP A 237 -3.75 -13.37 -9.68
N ARG A 238 -4.07 -13.93 -8.50
CA ARG A 238 -3.10 -14.10 -7.42
C ARG A 238 -1.91 -14.95 -7.87
N ALA A 239 -2.16 -16.10 -8.49
CA ALA A 239 -1.11 -17.01 -8.95
C ALA A 239 -0.20 -16.36 -10.01
N VAL A 240 -0.80 -15.74 -11.04
CA VAL A 240 -0.06 -15.08 -12.12
C VAL A 240 0.80 -13.94 -11.59
N THR A 241 0.23 -13.07 -10.76
CA THR A 241 0.95 -11.91 -10.23
C THR A 241 2.01 -12.30 -9.20
N HIS A 242 1.77 -13.33 -8.38
CA HIS A 242 2.78 -13.91 -7.49
C HIS A 242 4.00 -14.37 -8.30
N HIS A 243 3.78 -15.24 -9.29
CA HIS A 243 4.87 -15.74 -10.13
C HIS A 243 5.62 -14.59 -10.80
N ALA A 244 4.91 -13.63 -11.39
CA ALA A 244 5.52 -12.53 -12.11
C ALA A 244 6.31 -11.57 -11.20
N PHE A 245 5.76 -11.12 -10.08
CA PHE A 245 6.48 -10.21 -9.19
C PHE A 245 7.72 -10.87 -8.57
N THR A 246 7.62 -12.14 -8.15
CA THR A 246 8.75 -12.86 -7.57
C THR A 246 9.87 -13.03 -8.60
N TYR A 247 9.53 -13.51 -9.80
CA TYR A 247 10.49 -13.68 -10.90
C TYR A 247 11.24 -12.38 -11.22
N LEU A 248 10.51 -11.26 -11.27
CA LEU A 248 11.04 -9.94 -11.57
C LEU A 248 11.91 -9.38 -10.43
N PHE A 249 11.48 -9.50 -9.18
CA PHE A 249 12.23 -8.99 -8.03
C PHE A 249 13.55 -9.74 -7.84
N GLU A 250 13.58 -11.06 -8.07
CA GLU A 250 14.82 -11.87 -8.09
C GLU A 250 15.82 -11.40 -9.15
N ARG A 251 15.33 -10.80 -10.24
CA ARG A 251 16.14 -10.28 -11.36
C ARG A 251 16.40 -8.78 -11.25
N GLY A 252 16.20 -8.21 -10.06
CA GLY A 252 16.53 -6.82 -9.77
C GLY A 252 15.56 -5.82 -10.41
N TRP A 253 14.31 -6.19 -10.64
CA TRP A 253 13.26 -5.22 -10.93
C TRP A 253 12.66 -4.68 -9.64
N ILE A 254 12.13 -3.46 -9.70
CA ILE A 254 11.50 -2.78 -8.58
C ILE A 254 10.22 -2.09 -9.06
N VAL A 255 9.13 -2.23 -8.30
CA VAL A 255 7.90 -1.45 -8.49
C VAL A 255 8.15 -0.04 -8.02
N THR A 256 7.81 0.92 -8.87
CA THR A 256 8.08 2.34 -8.65
C THR A 256 6.86 3.21 -8.78
N ASP A 257 5.87 2.83 -9.60
CA ASP A 257 4.63 3.58 -9.77
C ASP A 257 3.44 2.63 -9.97
N LEU A 258 2.23 3.17 -9.89
CA LEU A 258 0.99 2.50 -10.28
C LEU A 258 0.17 3.48 -11.13
N VAL A 259 -0.05 3.11 -12.39
CA VAL A 259 -0.89 3.87 -13.32
C VAL A 259 -2.32 3.36 -13.19
N ARG A 260 -3.22 4.26 -12.79
CA ARG A 260 -4.66 4.04 -12.92
C ARG A 260 -5.07 4.42 -14.32
N ASN A 261 -5.76 3.52 -14.99
CA ASN A 261 -6.38 3.85 -16.26
C ASN A 261 -7.77 4.44 -15.98
N GLU A 262 -7.94 5.73 -16.28
CA GLU A 262 -9.18 6.48 -16.03
C GLU A 262 -10.23 6.27 -17.13
N LYS A 263 -9.86 5.67 -18.27
CA LYS A 263 -10.73 5.42 -19.45
C LYS A 263 -11.53 4.11 -19.35
N ALA A 264 -11.89 3.68 -18.14
CA ALA A 264 -12.73 2.50 -17.89
C ALA A 264 -12.15 1.15 -18.36
N THR A 265 -10.81 1.00 -18.45
CA THR A 265 -10.25 -0.36 -18.53
C THR A 265 -10.41 -1.07 -17.18
N PRO A 266 -10.63 -2.39 -17.18
CA PRO A 266 -10.86 -3.16 -15.97
C PRO A 266 -9.55 -3.46 -15.20
N VAL A 267 -8.42 -2.94 -15.68
CA VAL A 267 -7.08 -3.12 -15.11
C VAL A 267 -6.39 -1.79 -14.80
N HIS A 268 -5.40 -1.87 -13.93
CA HIS A 268 -4.37 -0.86 -13.65
C HIS A 268 -2.99 -1.46 -13.92
N PHE A 269 -1.94 -0.65 -13.94
CA PHE A 269 -0.60 -1.12 -14.31
C PHE A 269 0.42 -0.73 -13.25
N TYR A 270 1.08 -1.71 -12.63
CA TYR A 270 2.29 -1.44 -11.86
C TYR A 270 3.43 -1.13 -12.82
N VAL A 271 4.18 -0.08 -12.53
CA VAL A 271 5.36 0.32 -13.31
C VAL A 271 6.60 -0.21 -12.61
N LEU A 272 7.33 -1.07 -13.29
CA LEU A 272 8.59 -1.64 -12.83
C LEU A 272 9.76 -1.05 -13.60
N HIS A 273 10.85 -0.80 -12.88
CA HIS A 273 12.14 -0.42 -13.47
C HIS A 273 13.23 -1.39 -13.03
N ARG A 274 14.34 -1.45 -13.76
CA ARG A 274 15.56 -2.08 -13.25
C ARG A 274 16.06 -1.30 -12.04
N LYS A 275 16.46 -1.99 -10.98
CA LYS A 275 16.93 -1.44 -9.72
C LYS A 275 18.29 -0.74 -9.94
N GLY A 276 18.24 0.53 -10.33
CA GLY A 276 19.38 1.44 -10.42
C GLY A 276 19.65 2.18 -9.11
N GLU A 277 20.58 3.15 -9.14
CA GLU A 277 20.94 3.95 -7.96
C GLU A 277 19.82 4.91 -7.52
N ASP A 278 18.95 5.31 -8.45
CA ASP A 278 17.82 6.22 -8.21
C ASP A 278 16.73 5.66 -7.26
N TYR A 279 16.84 4.37 -6.90
CA TYR A 279 15.88 3.65 -6.06
C TYR A 279 16.52 2.98 -4.83
N LYS A 280 17.72 3.46 -4.42
CA LYS A 280 18.40 3.08 -3.16
C LYS A 280 18.03 4.01 -2.01
#